data_AF-R1GTM6-F1
#
_entry.id   AF-R1GTM6-F1
#
_cell.length_a   1.000
_cell.length_b   1.000
_cell.length_c   1.000
_cell.angle_alpha   90.00
_cell.angle_beta   90.00
_cell.angle_gamma   90.00
#
_symmetry.space_group_name_H-M   'P 1'
#
loop_
_entity.id
_entity.type
_entity.pdbx_description
1 polymer ?
#
loop_
_entity_poly.entity_id
_entity_poly.type
_entity_poly.pdbx_seq_one_letter_code
_entity_poly.pdbx_strand_id
1 'polypeptide(L)'
;MAPEPPPFAQSTYWDERFTKNPSTFDWLQPANCLDGPILDALQHATSHGNPHPRLLHIGCGTSVLSLHIRSHVPDPRQVHNTDFSRVAIQLGARWEREVFEPERTAQEASESSEGKGKAPNPDSAPPPSPPRQEPSGTDANARLDIRNDGADHPPRMRWTTLDLLSLPEIRALGGPYAVVVDKSTCDAISCGDDVV
;
A
#
# COMPACT_ATOMS: atom_id res chain seq x y z
N MET A 1 16.52 -19.82 28.03
CA MET A 1 16.89 -18.84 27.01
C MET A 1 15.63 -18.10 26.63
N ALA A 2 15.67 -16.77 26.61
CA ALA A 2 14.57 -16.00 26.02
C ALA A 2 14.49 -16.36 24.52
N PRO A 3 13.28 -16.39 23.93
CA PRO A 3 13.15 -16.55 22.49
C PRO A 3 13.88 -15.40 21.78
N GLU A 4 14.52 -15.70 20.63
CA GLU A 4 15.08 -14.63 19.80
C GLU A 4 13.95 -13.71 19.30
N PRO A 5 14.18 -12.39 19.25
CA PRO A 5 13.20 -11.47 18.72
C PRO A 5 12.99 -11.75 17.22
N PRO A 6 11.78 -11.52 16.70
CA PRO A 6 11.55 -11.61 15.27
C PRO A 6 12.48 -10.66 14.48
N PRO A 7 12.86 -11.00 13.24
CA PRO A 7 13.78 -10.21 12.44
C PRO A 7 13.06 -9.00 11.80
N PHE A 8 12.62 -8.04 12.62
CA PHE A 8 11.83 -6.88 12.20
C PHE A 8 12.51 -5.99 11.15
N ALA A 9 13.84 -6.05 11.04
CA ALA A 9 14.62 -5.35 10.03
C ALA A 9 14.63 -6.04 8.65
N GLN A 10 13.92 -7.16 8.47
CA GLN A 10 13.81 -7.87 7.19
C GLN A 10 12.41 -7.70 6.61
N SER A 11 12.31 -7.20 5.38
CA SER A 11 11.02 -7.04 4.68
C SER A 11 10.29 -8.37 4.51
N THR A 12 11.03 -9.46 4.30
CA THR A 12 10.51 -10.82 4.15
C THR A 12 9.72 -11.29 5.38
N TYR A 13 10.14 -10.91 6.59
CA TYR A 13 9.38 -11.20 7.81
C TYR A 13 7.98 -10.57 7.76
N TRP A 14 7.90 -9.30 7.34
CA TRP A 14 6.65 -8.59 7.23
C TRP A 14 5.77 -9.12 6.10
N ASP A 15 6.36 -9.42 4.93
CA ASP A 15 5.66 -10.08 3.83
C ASP A 15 5.03 -11.41 4.27
N GLU A 16 5.78 -12.26 4.98
CA GLU A 16 5.26 -13.51 5.54
C GLU A 16 4.16 -13.28 6.55
N ARG A 17 4.35 -12.32 7.48
CA ARG A 17 3.37 -12.00 8.52
C ARG A 17 2.03 -11.58 7.92
N PHE A 18 2.05 -10.65 6.96
CA PHE A 18 0.84 -10.14 6.31
C PHE A 18 0.23 -11.15 5.33
N THR A 19 1.03 -12.05 4.75
CA THR A 19 0.51 -13.18 3.97
C THR A 19 -0.25 -14.16 4.87
N LYS A 20 0.30 -14.50 6.03
CA LYS A 20 -0.31 -15.43 7.00
C LYS A 20 -1.54 -14.82 7.67
N ASN A 21 -1.54 -13.51 7.91
CA ASN A 21 -2.61 -12.79 8.60
C ASN A 21 -3.01 -11.54 7.79
N PRO A 22 -3.85 -11.71 6.74
CA PRO A 22 -4.25 -10.60 5.87
C PRO A 22 -5.33 -9.71 6.50
N SER A 23 -5.69 -9.90 7.77
CA SER A 23 -6.70 -9.07 8.44
C SER A 23 -6.15 -7.68 8.81
N THR A 24 -7.05 -6.72 8.95
CA THR A 24 -6.70 -5.38 9.43
C THR A 24 -6.15 -5.43 10.86
N PHE A 25 -5.09 -4.68 11.14
CA PHE A 25 -4.46 -4.68 12.45
C PHE A 25 -3.81 -3.33 12.80
N ASP A 26 -3.98 -2.90 14.04
CA ASP A 26 -3.31 -1.74 14.63
C ASP A 26 -2.54 -2.16 15.88
N TRP A 27 -1.25 -1.83 15.96
CA TRP A 27 -0.37 -2.25 17.06
C TRP A 27 -0.68 -1.57 18.40
N LEU A 28 -1.01 -0.27 18.37
CA LEU A 28 -1.25 0.51 19.59
C LEU A 28 -2.74 0.84 19.76
N GLN A 29 -3.17 1.97 19.18
CA GLN A 29 -4.55 2.44 19.26
C GLN A 29 -5.25 2.22 17.91
N PRO A 30 -6.60 2.12 17.91
CA PRO A 30 -7.36 2.01 16.66
C PRO A 30 -7.14 3.24 15.77
N ALA A 31 -7.15 3.04 14.45
CA ALA A 31 -6.92 4.10 13.47
C ALA A 31 -7.69 5.42 13.73
N ASN A 32 -8.94 5.33 14.19
CA ASN A 32 -9.80 6.50 14.41
C ASN A 32 -9.28 7.48 15.48
N CYS A 33 -8.35 7.07 16.34
CA CYS A 33 -7.77 7.97 17.33
C CYS A 33 -6.92 9.07 16.68
N LEU A 34 -6.46 8.86 15.45
CA LEU A 34 -5.64 9.80 14.70
C LEU A 34 -6.45 10.74 13.80
N ASP A 35 -7.76 10.52 13.65
CA ASP A 35 -8.61 11.33 12.77
C ASP A 35 -8.53 12.83 13.14
N GLY A 36 -8.69 13.16 14.42
CA GLY A 36 -8.60 14.55 14.92
C GLY A 36 -7.25 15.22 14.63
N PRO A 37 -6.12 14.69 15.14
CA PRO A 37 -4.80 15.23 14.86
C PRO A 37 -4.46 15.36 13.36
N ILE A 38 -4.89 14.39 12.54
CA ILE A 38 -4.68 14.43 11.08
C ILE A 38 -5.49 15.56 10.45
N LEU A 39 -6.78 15.71 10.82
CA LEU A 39 -7.62 16.79 10.34
C LEU A 39 -7.05 18.16 10.71
N ASP A 40 -6.60 18.33 11.94
CA ASP A 40 -5.97 19.58 12.41
C ASP A 40 -4.72 19.91 11.58
N ALA A 41 -3.86 18.91 11.31
CA ALA A 41 -2.65 19.09 10.50
C ALA A 41 -2.96 19.45 9.03
N LEU A 42 -3.95 18.79 8.43
CA LEU A 42 -4.41 19.09 7.07
C LEU A 42 -5.02 20.49 6.96
N GLN A 43 -5.84 20.89 7.93
CA GLN A 43 -6.44 22.22 8.01
C GLN A 43 -5.39 23.31 8.21
N HIS A 44 -4.40 23.06 9.06
CA HIS A 44 -3.28 23.97 9.27
C HIS A 44 -2.51 24.19 7.96
N ALA A 45 -2.12 23.11 7.27
CA ALA A 45 -1.43 23.21 5.97
C ALA A 45 -2.26 23.97 4.93
N THR A 46 -3.57 23.72 4.89
CA THR A 46 -4.51 24.42 3.99
C THR A 46 -4.57 25.91 4.29
N SER A 47 -4.67 26.29 5.56
CA SER A 47 -4.72 27.69 6.01
C SER A 47 -3.42 28.45 5.73
N HIS A 48 -2.31 27.74 5.58
CA HIS A 48 -1.00 28.29 5.24
C HIS A 48 -0.68 28.25 3.72
N GLY A 49 -1.71 28.22 2.88
CA GLY A 49 -1.56 28.40 1.43
C GLY A 49 -1.26 27.13 0.63
N ASN A 50 -1.43 25.95 1.24
CA ASN A 50 -1.37 24.67 0.54
C ASN A 50 -2.77 24.06 0.38
N PRO A 51 -3.55 24.40 -0.66
CA PRO A 51 -4.94 23.97 -0.80
C PRO A 51 -5.13 22.46 -0.98
N HIS A 52 -4.06 21.72 -1.32
CA HIS A 52 -4.08 20.27 -1.51
C HIS A 52 -2.88 19.64 -0.79
N PRO A 53 -2.84 19.68 0.56
CA PRO A 53 -1.70 19.20 1.31
C PRO A 53 -1.49 17.71 1.05
N ARG A 54 -0.27 17.34 0.66
CA ARG A 54 0.13 15.93 0.49
C ARG A 54 0.50 15.34 1.84
N LEU A 55 -0.01 14.15 2.12
CA LEU A 55 0.25 13.38 3.33
C LEU A 55 1.06 12.13 3.00
N LEU A 56 2.16 11.93 3.71
CA LEU A 56 2.93 10.69 3.69
C LEU A 56 2.59 9.86 4.92
N HIS A 57 2.14 8.63 4.71
CA HIS A 57 1.84 7.66 5.76
C HIS A 57 2.92 6.55 5.70
N ILE A 58 3.77 6.52 6.73
CA ILE A 58 4.93 5.64 6.83
C ILE A 58 4.62 4.45 7.75
N GLY A 59 4.92 3.24 7.29
CA GLY A 59 4.61 2.01 8.00
C GLY A 59 3.11 1.75 8.08
N CYS A 60 2.43 1.84 6.93
CA CYS A 60 0.97 1.74 6.91
C CYS A 60 0.46 0.35 7.30
N GLY A 61 1.26 -0.70 7.10
CA GLY A 61 0.95 -2.09 7.37
C GLY A 61 -0.42 -2.49 6.82
N THR A 62 -1.18 -3.23 7.63
CA THR A 62 -2.58 -3.57 7.38
C THR A 62 -3.56 -2.69 8.17
N SER A 63 -3.17 -1.47 8.54
CA SER A 63 -4.04 -0.53 9.24
C SER A 63 -5.18 -0.04 8.34
N VAL A 64 -6.36 0.19 8.92
CA VAL A 64 -7.45 0.91 8.24
C VAL A 64 -7.24 2.43 8.19
N LEU A 65 -6.19 2.95 8.82
CA LEU A 65 -5.87 4.38 8.85
C LEU A 65 -5.75 4.99 7.45
N SER A 66 -5.21 4.26 6.48
CA SER A 66 -5.13 4.74 5.09
C SER A 66 -6.52 5.06 4.50
N LEU A 67 -7.55 4.28 4.85
CA LEU A 67 -8.93 4.51 4.41
C LEU A 67 -9.60 5.68 5.15
N HIS A 68 -9.25 5.88 6.43
CA HIS A 68 -9.66 7.06 7.20
C HIS A 68 -9.09 8.33 6.59
N ILE A 69 -7.76 8.36 6.37
CA ILE A 69 -7.07 9.49 5.72
C ILE A 69 -7.70 9.79 4.36
N ARG A 70 -7.95 8.76 3.54
CA ARG A 70 -8.61 8.89 2.24
C ARG A 70 -9.97 9.59 2.33
N SER A 71 -10.73 9.33 3.40
CA SER A 71 -12.05 9.92 3.63
C SER A 71 -11.98 11.39 4.08
N HIS A 72 -10.79 11.86 4.48
CA HIS A 72 -10.55 13.23 4.94
C HIS A 72 -9.92 14.15 3.88
N VAL A 73 -9.58 13.62 2.70
CA VAL A 73 -9.01 14.40 1.59
C VAL A 73 -9.96 14.43 0.38
N PRO A 74 -10.03 15.57 -0.35
CA PRO A 74 -10.87 15.66 -1.54
C PRO A 74 -10.30 14.84 -2.71
N ASP A 75 -8.96 14.76 -2.84
CA ASP A 75 -8.30 13.98 -3.88
C ASP A 75 -7.46 12.85 -3.26
N PRO A 76 -7.73 11.57 -3.59
CA PRO A 76 -6.93 10.43 -3.11
C PRO A 76 -5.43 10.57 -3.37
N ARG A 77 -5.03 11.25 -4.46
CA ARG A 77 -3.62 11.42 -4.85
C ARG A 77 -2.83 12.27 -3.85
N GLN A 78 -3.51 12.92 -2.91
CA GLN A 78 -2.87 13.58 -1.77
C GLN A 78 -2.24 12.59 -0.80
N VAL A 79 -2.73 11.35 -0.74
CA VAL A 79 -2.25 10.34 0.21
C VAL A 79 -1.20 9.46 -0.45
N HIS A 80 -0.07 9.33 0.22
CA HIS A 80 0.98 8.40 -0.15
C HIS A 80 1.24 7.46 1.02
N ASN A 81 0.83 6.21 0.86
CA ASN A 81 1.06 5.14 1.81
C ASN A 81 2.35 4.40 1.47
N THR A 82 3.16 4.13 2.48
CA THR A 82 4.43 3.42 2.33
C THR A 82 4.61 2.36 3.41
N ASP A 83 5.22 1.25 3.04
CA ASP A 83 5.54 0.15 3.95
C ASP A 83 6.76 -0.63 3.45
N PHE A 84 7.47 -1.28 4.37
CA PHE A 84 8.60 -2.13 4.02
C PHE A 84 8.14 -3.43 3.35
N SER A 85 6.92 -3.86 3.63
CA SER A 85 6.28 -5.04 3.03
C SER A 85 5.60 -4.71 1.71
N ARG A 86 5.94 -5.48 0.67
CA ARG A 86 5.21 -5.48 -0.60
C ARG A 86 3.78 -5.99 -0.42
N VAL A 87 3.59 -6.99 0.45
CA VAL A 87 2.27 -7.58 0.72
C VAL A 87 1.32 -6.57 1.35
N ALA A 88 1.78 -5.78 2.34
CA ALA A 88 0.99 -4.71 2.93
C ALA A 88 0.52 -3.68 1.89
N ILE A 89 1.43 -3.25 1.01
CA ILE A 89 1.13 -2.32 -0.10
C ILE A 89 0.07 -2.89 -1.05
N GLN A 90 0.16 -4.16 -1.40
CA GLN A 90 -0.83 -4.82 -2.27
C GLN A 90 -2.20 -4.96 -1.60
N LEU A 91 -2.24 -5.30 -0.31
CA LEU A 91 -3.48 -5.42 0.46
C LEU A 91 -4.17 -4.07 0.60
N GLY A 92 -3.44 -3.03 1.01
CA GLY A 92 -3.99 -1.68 1.16
C GLY A 92 -4.54 -1.12 -0.15
N ALA A 93 -3.77 -1.24 -1.25
CA ALA A 93 -4.24 -0.83 -2.57
C ALA A 93 -5.45 -1.62 -3.06
N ARG A 94 -5.63 -2.87 -2.62
CA ARG A 94 -6.83 -3.66 -2.91
C ARG A 94 -8.02 -3.18 -2.11
N TRP A 95 -7.88 -2.98 -0.80
CA TRP A 95 -8.95 -2.51 0.07
C TRP A 95 -9.46 -1.13 -0.31
N GLU A 96 -8.58 -0.23 -0.76
CA GLU A 96 -9.02 1.04 -1.32
C GLU A 96 -10.03 0.85 -2.46
N ARG A 97 -9.78 -0.08 -3.39
CA ARG A 97 -10.69 -0.38 -4.50
C ARG A 97 -11.98 -1.01 -4.01
N GLU A 98 -11.89 -1.97 -3.09
CA GLU A 98 -13.07 -2.65 -2.56
C GLU A 98 -14.02 -1.67 -1.86
N VAL A 99 -13.46 -0.67 -1.15
CA VAL A 99 -14.23 0.31 -0.38
C VAL A 99 -14.75 1.45 -1.25
N PHE A 100 -13.92 2.01 -2.13
CA PHE A 100 -14.25 3.23 -2.89
C PHE A 100 -14.67 2.96 -4.35
N GLU A 101 -14.52 1.72 -4.84
CA GLU A 101 -14.92 1.28 -6.18
C GLU A 101 -15.60 -0.11 -6.17
N PRO A 102 -16.64 -0.32 -5.33
CA PRO A 102 -17.25 -1.64 -5.15
C PRO A 102 -17.86 -2.20 -6.44
N GLU A 103 -18.48 -1.34 -7.25
CA GLU A 103 -19.13 -1.72 -8.52
C GLU A 103 -18.14 -2.26 -9.55
N ARG A 104 -16.97 -1.62 -9.71
CA ARG A 104 -15.92 -2.10 -10.63
C ARG A 104 -15.29 -3.39 -10.14
N THR A 105 -15.06 -3.49 -8.83
CA THR A 105 -14.51 -4.70 -8.23
C THR A 105 -15.43 -5.90 -8.47
N ALA A 106 -16.74 -5.71 -8.38
CA ALA A 106 -17.73 -6.74 -8.69
C ALA A 106 -17.72 -7.12 -10.18
N GLN A 107 -17.59 -6.14 -11.08
CA GLN A 107 -17.53 -6.37 -12.53
C GLN A 107 -16.27 -7.17 -12.92
N GLU A 108 -15.09 -6.78 -12.45
CA GLU A 108 -13.82 -7.49 -12.71
C GLU A 108 -13.86 -8.94 -12.19
N ALA A 109 -14.48 -9.15 -11.01
CA ALA A 109 -14.67 -10.49 -10.46
C ALA A 109 -15.56 -11.36 -11.36
N SER A 110 -16.64 -10.80 -11.90
CA SER A 110 -17.52 -11.50 -12.84
C SER A 110 -16.82 -11.87 -14.16
N GLU A 111 -16.07 -10.94 -14.76
CA GLU A 111 -15.33 -11.17 -16.01
C GLU A 111 -14.22 -12.23 -15.84
N SER A 112 -13.53 -12.24 -14.70
CA SER A 112 -12.52 -13.26 -14.37
C SER A 112 -13.10 -14.68 -14.21
N SER A 113 -14.40 -14.77 -13.88
CA SER A 113 -15.11 -16.04 -13.71
C SER A 113 -15.64 -16.61 -15.04
N GLU A 114 -16.02 -15.75 -15.98
CA GLU A 114 -16.52 -16.15 -17.32
C GLU A 114 -15.39 -16.64 -18.25
N GLY A 115 -14.15 -16.20 -18.04
CA GLY A 115 -12.96 -16.63 -18.81
C GLY A 115 -12.48 -18.06 -18.56
N LYS A 116 -13.01 -18.79 -17.56
CA LYS A 116 -12.62 -20.18 -17.25
C LYS A 116 -13.45 -21.25 -17.98
N GLY A 117 -14.35 -20.85 -18.89
CA GLY A 117 -15.36 -21.72 -19.49
C GLY A 117 -15.23 -21.97 -21.00
N LYS A 118 -14.07 -22.34 -21.54
CA LYS A 118 -14.01 -23.08 -22.82
C LYS A 118 -12.65 -23.73 -23.03
N ALA A 119 -12.59 -25.07 -22.98
CA ALA A 119 -11.45 -25.81 -23.51
C ALA A 119 -11.35 -25.52 -25.03
N PRO A 120 -10.16 -25.22 -25.57
CA PRO A 120 -10.02 -24.98 -27.00
C PRO A 120 -10.20 -26.28 -27.79
N ASN A 121 -10.86 -26.17 -28.93
CA ASN A 121 -11.05 -27.24 -29.91
C ASN A 121 -9.68 -27.58 -30.56
N PRO A 122 -9.23 -28.85 -30.60
CA PRO A 122 -7.86 -29.19 -30.99
C PRO A 122 -7.51 -28.95 -32.47
N ASP A 123 -8.47 -28.67 -33.35
CA ASP A 123 -8.27 -28.60 -34.80
C ASP A 123 -8.25 -27.18 -35.40
N SER A 124 -7.89 -26.16 -34.63
CA SER A 124 -7.78 -24.79 -35.15
C SER A 124 -6.58 -24.05 -34.58
N ALA A 125 -5.39 -24.65 -34.70
CA ALA A 125 -4.14 -24.00 -34.35
C ALA A 125 -3.57 -23.21 -35.55
N PRO A 126 -3.49 -21.87 -35.51
CA PRO A 126 -2.58 -21.12 -36.38
C PRO A 126 -1.11 -21.42 -35.97
N PRO A 127 -0.12 -21.20 -36.85
CA PRO A 127 1.28 -21.51 -36.55
C PRO A 127 1.74 -20.76 -35.28
N PRO A 128 2.64 -21.36 -34.48
CA PRO A 128 3.09 -20.76 -33.23
C PRO A 128 3.70 -19.39 -33.53
N SER A 129 3.12 -18.36 -32.91
CA SER A 129 3.76 -17.05 -32.82
C SER A 129 5.11 -17.23 -32.11
N PRO A 130 6.15 -16.46 -32.48
CA PRO A 130 7.44 -16.53 -31.79
C PRO A 130 7.21 -16.36 -30.29
N PRO A 131 7.97 -17.08 -29.44
CA PRO A 131 7.79 -17.02 -28.01
C PRO A 131 7.80 -15.56 -27.59
N ARG A 132 6.66 -15.12 -27.03
CA ARG A 132 6.56 -13.83 -26.37
C ARG A 132 7.68 -13.84 -25.34
N GLN A 133 8.63 -12.92 -25.49
CA GLN A 133 9.66 -12.74 -24.49
C GLN A 133 8.93 -12.34 -23.20
N GLU A 134 8.75 -13.32 -22.33
CA GLU A 134 8.56 -13.10 -20.90
C GLU A 134 9.59 -12.03 -20.51
N PRO A 135 9.18 -10.90 -19.90
CA PRO A 135 10.13 -9.91 -19.45
C PRO A 135 11.12 -10.62 -18.53
N SER A 136 12.36 -10.69 -19.00
CA SER A 136 13.45 -11.34 -18.32
C SER A 136 13.69 -10.66 -16.98
N GLY A 137 13.41 -11.38 -15.89
CA GLY A 137 13.82 -11.01 -14.53
C GLY A 137 13.02 -9.88 -13.91
N THR A 138 11.90 -10.19 -13.27
CA THR A 138 11.41 -9.34 -12.17
C THR A 138 12.37 -9.50 -11.01
N ASP A 139 13.25 -8.51 -10.85
CA ASP A 139 14.02 -8.32 -9.63
C ASP A 139 13.02 -8.25 -8.47
N ALA A 140 12.95 -9.30 -7.64
CA ALA A 140 11.97 -9.42 -6.56
C ALA A 140 12.11 -8.24 -5.56
N ASN A 141 13.28 -7.59 -5.56
CA ASN A 141 13.62 -6.43 -4.75
C ASN A 141 13.26 -5.08 -5.40
N ALA A 142 12.77 -5.06 -6.64
CA ALA A 142 12.39 -3.80 -7.29
C ALA A 142 11.20 -3.16 -6.57
N ARG A 143 11.40 -1.93 -6.09
CA ARG A 143 10.39 -1.10 -5.44
C ARG A 143 9.04 -1.17 -6.16
N LEU A 144 8.00 -1.63 -5.47
CA LEU A 144 6.62 -1.58 -5.98
C LEU A 144 6.07 -0.16 -5.79
N ASP A 145 5.63 0.48 -6.86
CA ASP A 145 4.98 1.80 -6.82
C ASP A 145 3.65 1.70 -7.57
N ILE A 146 2.56 1.56 -6.83
CA ILE A 146 1.20 1.53 -7.36
C ILE A 146 0.70 2.98 -7.41
N ARG A 147 0.67 3.51 -8.62
CA ARG A 147 0.03 4.78 -8.97
C ARG A 147 -1.09 4.50 -9.94
N ASN A 148 -2.13 5.31 -9.92
CA ASN A 148 -3.16 5.27 -10.95
C ASN A 148 -3.38 6.67 -11.52
N ASP A 149 -2.53 7.01 -12.48
CA ASP A 149 -2.51 8.31 -13.16
C ASP A 149 -3.17 8.22 -14.56
N GLY A 150 -3.70 7.05 -14.94
CA GLY A 150 -4.33 6.80 -16.23
C GLY A 150 -5.73 7.38 -16.33
N ALA A 151 -6.12 7.84 -17.53
CA ALA A 151 -7.41 8.48 -17.77
C ALA A 151 -8.63 7.54 -17.61
N ASP A 152 -8.41 6.22 -17.65
CA ASP A 152 -9.48 5.21 -17.70
C ASP A 152 -9.97 4.75 -16.32
N HIS A 153 -9.34 5.24 -15.24
CA HIS A 153 -9.68 4.84 -13.87
C HIS A 153 -9.86 6.05 -12.95
N PRO A 154 -10.71 5.95 -11.91
CA PRO A 154 -10.82 7.02 -10.92
C PRO A 154 -9.47 7.20 -10.19
N PRO A 155 -9.19 8.43 -9.70
CA PRO A 155 -7.97 8.70 -8.94
C PRO A 155 -7.89 7.81 -7.69
N ARG A 156 -6.67 7.36 -7.37
CA ARG A 156 -6.37 6.49 -6.21
C ARG A 156 -5.20 7.02 -5.40
N MET A 157 -5.11 6.60 -4.15
CA MET A 157 -3.96 6.85 -3.30
C MET A 157 -2.71 6.26 -3.95
N ARG A 158 -1.56 6.84 -3.62
CA ARG A 158 -0.27 6.25 -3.98
C ARG A 158 0.12 5.22 -2.94
N TRP A 159 0.54 4.03 -3.38
CA TRP A 159 1.03 2.98 -2.50
C TRP A 159 2.42 2.56 -2.96
N THR A 160 3.39 2.55 -2.06
CA THR A 160 4.77 2.28 -2.47
C THR A 160 5.53 1.48 -1.41
N THR A 161 6.18 0.40 -1.83
CA THR A 161 7.16 -0.28 -0.97
C THR A 161 8.33 0.67 -0.73
N LEU A 162 8.80 0.76 0.51
CA LEU A 162 9.85 1.70 0.91
C LEU A 162 10.71 1.09 2.00
N ASP A 163 12.01 0.96 1.74
CA ASP A 163 13.01 0.72 2.78
C ASP A 163 13.52 2.05 3.35
N LEU A 164 13.17 2.35 4.60
CA LEU A 164 13.65 3.54 5.31
C LEU A 164 15.12 3.45 5.74
N LEU A 165 15.74 2.27 5.67
CA LEU A 165 17.19 2.12 5.87
C LEU A 165 17.96 2.53 4.59
N SER A 166 17.26 2.69 3.47
CA SER A 166 17.81 3.06 2.17
C SER A 166 17.59 4.55 1.87
N LEU A 167 18.63 5.37 2.11
CA LEU A 167 18.60 6.79 1.74
C LEU A 167 18.26 7.03 0.25
N PRO A 168 18.76 6.23 -0.72
CA PRO A 168 18.33 6.35 -2.12
C PRO A 168 16.81 6.20 -2.29
N GLU A 169 16.18 5.25 -1.59
CA GLU A 169 14.73 5.06 -1.68
C GLU A 169 13.93 6.19 -1.03
N ILE A 170 14.39 6.70 0.11
CA ILE A 170 13.81 7.88 0.75
C ILE A 170 13.85 9.06 -0.21
N ARG A 171 15.01 9.32 -0.83
CA ARG A 171 15.17 10.42 -1.80
C ARG A 171 14.26 10.28 -3.03
N ALA A 172 13.93 9.04 -3.41
CA ALA A 172 13.07 8.75 -4.55
C ALA A 172 11.56 8.93 -4.26
N LEU A 173 11.13 9.20 -3.02
CA LEU A 173 9.71 9.45 -2.70
C LEU A 173 9.11 10.64 -3.48
N GLY A 174 9.92 11.65 -3.77
CA GLY A 174 9.58 12.76 -4.66
C GLY A 174 8.60 13.79 -4.07
N GLY A 175 8.97 15.07 -4.22
CA GLY A 175 8.17 16.23 -3.80
C GLY A 175 8.01 16.38 -2.28
N PRO A 176 7.65 17.58 -1.79
CA PRO A 176 7.41 17.79 -0.37
C PRO A 176 6.09 17.14 0.07
N TYR A 177 6.02 16.78 1.35
CA TYR A 177 4.81 16.41 2.08
C TYR A 177 4.53 17.48 3.13
N ALA A 178 3.28 17.88 3.26
CA ALA A 178 2.87 18.86 4.28
C ALA A 178 2.61 18.18 5.63
N VAL A 179 2.18 16.91 5.59
CA VAL A 179 1.91 16.09 6.77
C VAL A 179 2.65 14.77 6.60
N VAL A 180 3.33 14.32 7.66
CA VAL A 180 3.92 12.99 7.73
C VAL A 180 3.33 12.30 8.95
N VAL A 181 2.70 11.15 8.73
CA VAL A 181 2.20 10.26 9.78
C VAL A 181 3.11 9.06 9.80
N ASP A 182 3.92 8.94 10.85
CA ASP A 182 4.82 7.80 11.04
C ASP A 182 4.21 6.85 12.08
N LYS A 183 3.60 5.77 11.58
CA LYS A 183 3.13 4.67 12.43
C LYS A 183 4.24 3.62 12.64
N SER A 184 5.25 3.54 11.77
CA SER A 184 6.36 2.61 11.94
C SER A 184 7.12 2.79 13.26
N THR A 185 7.15 4.01 13.81
CA THR A 185 7.67 4.27 15.16
C THR A 185 6.90 3.49 16.25
N CYS A 186 5.58 3.30 16.09
CA CYS A 186 4.77 2.51 17.02
C CYS A 186 5.17 1.03 17.00
N ASP A 187 5.50 0.51 15.82
CA ASP A 187 5.96 -0.87 15.63
C ASP A 187 7.34 -1.04 16.29
N ALA A 188 8.25 -0.07 16.13
CA ALA A 188 9.56 -0.09 16.78
C ALA A 188 9.47 -0.08 18.32
N ILE A 189 8.53 0.69 18.90
CA ILE A 189 8.28 0.70 20.35
C ILE A 189 7.68 -0.65 20.80
N SER A 190 6.74 -1.20 20.02
CA SER A 190 6.07 -2.48 20.33
C SER A 190 6.99 -3.69 20.20
N CYS A 191 8.13 -3.52 19.51
CA CYS A 191 9.12 -4.56 19.24
C CYS A 191 10.39 -4.46 20.11
N GLY A 192 10.50 -3.45 20.98
CA GLY A 192 11.63 -3.29 21.90
C GLY A 192 11.46 -4.12 23.17
N ASP A 193 12.57 -4.62 23.71
CA ASP A 193 12.58 -5.21 25.06
C ASP A 193 12.25 -4.14 26.11
N ASP A 194 11.57 -4.53 27.20
CA ASP A 194 11.44 -3.68 28.38
C ASP A 194 12.85 -3.32 28.88
N VAL A 195 13.13 -2.03 29.01
CA VAL A 195 14.36 -1.57 29.67
C VAL A 195 14.17 -1.80 31.17
N VAL A 196 14.67 -2.95 31.65
CA VAL A 196 14.80 -3.28 33.08
C VAL A 196 15.89 -2.48 33.76
#